data_AF-A0A822Z7L8-F1
#
_entry.id   AF-A0A822Z7L8-F1
#
_cell.length_a   1.000
_cell.length_b   1.000
_cell.length_c   1.000
_cell.angle_alpha   90.00
_cell.angle_beta   90.00
_cell.angle_gamma   90.00
#
_symmetry.space_group_name_H-M   'P 1'
#
loop_
_entity.id
_entity.type
_entity.pdbx_description
1 polymer ?
#
loop_
_entity_poly.entity_id
_entity_poly.type
_entity_poly.pdbx_seq_one_letter_code
_entity_poly.pdbx_strand_id
1 'polypeptide(L)' 'MGIWGNHNSNQVGPNIPFKRLTWAKMQARREKGLCYNCKEKFGLGHCCKAQQAFLLPLP' A
#
# COMPACT_ATOMS: atom_id res chain seq x y z
N MET A 1 23.31 17.17 -9.16
CA MET A 1 22.41 16.08 -9.57
C MET A 1 22.32 15.07 -8.43
N GLY A 2 21.21 15.01 -7.69
CA GLY A 2 21.10 14.17 -6.49
C GLY A 2 20.89 12.69 -6.83
N ILE A 3 21.79 11.83 -6.37
CA ILE A 3 21.68 10.37 -6.48
C ILE A 3 20.78 9.89 -5.35
N TRP A 4 19.53 9.52 -5.66
CA TRP A 4 18.66 8.82 -4.71
C TRP A 4 19.01 7.33 -4.71
N GLY A 5 19.37 6.84 -3.53
CA GLY A 5 19.89 5.49 -3.28
C GLY A 5 18.93 4.36 -3.66
N ASN A 6 19.53 3.25 -4.08
CA ASN A 6 18.87 2.02 -4.48
C ASN A 6 18.33 1.29 -3.23
N HIS A 7 17.02 1.32 -2.99
CA HIS A 7 16.40 0.66 -1.85
C HIS A 7 16.24 -0.85 -2.11
N ASN A 8 17.28 -1.64 -1.82
CA ASN A 8 17.13 -3.10 -1.72
C ASN A 8 16.48 -3.44 -0.36
N SER A 9 15.15 -3.57 -0.35
CA SER A 9 14.39 -3.89 0.87
C SER A 9 14.45 -5.39 1.19
N ASN A 10 15.56 -5.87 1.76
CA ASN A 10 15.57 -7.15 2.45
C ASN A 10 15.10 -6.90 3.90
N GLN A 11 13.79 -6.73 4.07
CA GLN A 11 13.16 -6.36 5.35
C GLN A 11 12.78 -7.63 6.11
N VAL A 12 13.59 -7.99 7.12
CA VAL A 12 13.25 -9.00 8.14
C VAL A 12 12.39 -8.31 9.21
N GLY A 13 11.13 -8.04 8.88
CA GLY A 13 10.08 -7.69 9.83
C GLY A 13 9.18 -8.90 10.12
N PRO A 14 8.33 -8.87 11.15
CA PRO A 14 7.37 -9.94 11.41
C PRO A 14 6.61 -10.28 10.13
N ASN A 15 6.45 -11.58 9.84
CA ASN A 15 5.78 -12.13 8.66
C ASN A 15 4.27 -11.84 8.73
N ILE A 16 3.92 -10.57 8.69
CA ILE A 16 2.58 -10.11 8.40
C ILE A 16 2.49 -10.22 6.88
N PRO A 17 1.51 -10.94 6.32
CA PRO A 17 1.33 -11.06 4.88
C PRO A 17 0.89 -9.72 4.29
N PHE A 18 1.82 -8.78 4.20
CA PHE A 18 1.67 -7.51 3.50
C PHE A 18 1.70 -7.79 2.01
N LYS A 19 0.51 -7.83 1.41
CA LYS A 19 0.37 -7.88 -0.06
C LYS A 19 0.81 -6.54 -0.64
N ARG A 20 2.11 -6.39 -0.91
CA ARG A 20 2.64 -5.24 -1.66
C ARG A 20 2.09 -5.29 -3.08
N LEU A 21 1.53 -4.18 -3.57
CA LEU A 21 1.20 -4.06 -4.99
C LEU A 21 2.49 -3.87 -5.78
N THR A 22 2.66 -4.67 -6.84
CA THR A 22 3.72 -4.41 -7.81
C THR A 22 3.45 -3.10 -8.54
N TRP A 23 4.49 -2.48 -9.09
CA TRP A 23 4.39 -1.23 -9.85
C TRP A 23 3.36 -1.32 -10.99
N ALA A 24 3.42 -2.38 -11.79
CA ALA A 24 2.48 -2.62 -12.89
C ALA A 24 1.03 -2.68 -12.39
N LYS A 25 0.79 -3.35 -11.25
CA LYS A 25 -0.55 -3.43 -10.65
C LYS A 25 -1.01 -2.09 -10.10
N MET A 26 -0.10 -1.25 -9.58
CA MET A 26 -0.41 0.11 -9.15
C MET A 26 -0.81 1.00 -10.32
N GLN A 27 -0.06 0.96 -11.43
CA GLN A 27 -0.37 1.70 -12.66
C GLN A 27 -1.73 1.31 -13.22
N ALA A 28 -1.98 0.01 -13.40
CA ALA A 28 -3.26 -0.49 -13.90
C ALA A 28 -4.46 -0.10 -13.00
N ARG A 29 -4.23 0.19 -11.71
CA ARG A 29 -5.27 0.71 -10.81
C ARG A 29 -5.47 2.20 -10.95
N ARG A 30 -4.39 2.99 -11.11
CA ARG A 30 -4.46 4.43 -11.39
C ARG A 30 -5.24 4.71 -12.68
N GLU A 31 -4.92 3.99 -13.75
CA GLU A 31 -5.59 4.11 -15.04
C GLU A 31 -7.11 3.84 -14.93
N LYS A 32 -7.49 2.90 -14.08
CA LYS A 32 -8.90 2.54 -13.83
C LYS A 32 -9.57 3.39 -12.75
N GLY A 33 -8.84 4.33 -12.14
CA GLY A 33 -9.31 5.13 -11.01
C GLY A 33 -9.70 4.28 -9.79
N LEU A 34 -9.06 3.12 -9.58
CA LEU A 34 -9.35 2.20 -8.49
C LEU A 34 -8.47 2.46 -7.28
N CYS A 35 -9.04 2.29 -6.10
CA CYS A 35 -8.31 2.36 -4.84
C CYS A 35 -7.18 1.33 -4.81
N TYR A 36 -6.02 1.65 -4.22
CA TYR A 36 -4.91 0.70 -4.12
C TYR A 36 -5.24 -0.52 -3.25
N ASN A 37 -6.16 -0.37 -2.30
CA ASN A 37 -6.47 -1.38 -1.29
C ASN A 37 -7.73 -2.20 -1.60
N CYS A 38 -8.74 -1.63 -2.29
CA CYS A 38 -9.99 -2.31 -2.63
C CYS A 38 -10.41 -2.05 -4.09
N LYS A 39 -11.34 -2.86 -4.63
CA LYS A 39 -11.78 -2.77 -6.04
C LYS A 39 -12.77 -1.62 -6.33
N GLU A 40 -12.95 -0.69 -5.41
CA GLU A 40 -13.81 0.48 -5.58
C GLU A 40 -13.05 1.67 -6.18
N LYS A 41 -13.78 2.66 -6.70
CA LYS A 41 -13.17 3.89 -7.23
C LYS A 41 -12.47 4.66 -6.11
N PHE A 42 -11.26 5.13 -6.40
CA PHE A 42 -10.53 6.05 -5.53
C PHE A 42 -11.05 7.47 -5.75
N GLY A 43 -11.45 8.15 -4.69
CA GLY A 43 -12.02 9.49 -4.77
C GLY A 43 -12.07 10.18 -3.43
N LEU A 44 -12.51 11.45 -3.43
CA LEU A 44 -12.72 12.23 -2.21
C LEU A 44 -13.71 11.50 -1.29
N GLY A 45 -13.35 11.32 -0.02
CA GLY A 45 -14.16 10.60 0.96
C GLY A 45 -14.10 9.07 0.85
N HIS A 46 -13.26 8.51 -0.01
CA HIS A 46 -13.09 7.06 -0.09
C HIS A 46 -12.36 6.50 1.14
N CYS A 47 -13.10 5.78 1.99
CA CYS A 47 -12.55 4.97 3.07
C CYS A 47 -12.77 3.50 2.74
N CYS A 48 -11.68 2.72 2.64
CA CYS A 48 -11.80 1.29 2.42
C CYS A 48 -12.53 0.63 3.59
N LYS A 49 -13.57 -0.17 3.31
CA LYS A 49 -14.32 -0.94 4.33
C LYS A 49 -13.49 -1.97 5.11
N ALA A 50 -12.20 -2.14 4.80
CA ALA A 50 -11.34 -3.09 5.47
C ALA A 50 -9.93 -2.53 5.67
N GLN A 51 -9.78 -1.66 6.66
CA GLN A 51 -8.58 -1.63 7.49
C GLN A 51 -9.02 -1.44 8.93
N GLN A 52 -9.54 -2.51 9.55
CA GLN A 52 -9.55 -2.58 11.01
C GLN A 52 -8.10 -2.77 11.47
N ALA A 53 -7.33 -1.68 11.48
CA ALA A 53 -6.00 -1.63 12.04
C ALA A 53 -6.14 -1.19 13.49
N PHE A 54 -6.06 -2.14 14.42
CA PHE A 54 -5.86 -1.83 15.84
C PHE A 54 -4.37 -1.93 16.13
N LEU A 55 -3.70 -0.78 16.17
CA LEU A 55 -2.38 -0.64 16.77
C LEU A 55 -2.59 -0.48 18.28
N LEU A 56 -2.36 -1.54 19.05
CA LEU A 56 -2.38 -1.45 20.50
C LEU A 56 -1.04 -0.89 21.01
N PRO A 57 -1.05 0.03 21.98
CA PRO A 57 0.14 0.75 22.41
C PRO A 57 1.17 -0.19 23.04
N LEU A 58 2.44 0.19 22.88
CA LEU A 58 3.52 -0.34 23.71
C LEU A 58 3.31 0.09 25.17
N PRO A 59 3.67 -0.76 26.16
CA PRO A 59 3.44 -0.48 27.57
C PRO A 59 4.15 0.78 28.05
#